data_AF-A0A7J7MFZ9-F1
#
_entry.id   AF-A0A7J7MFZ9-F1
#
_cell.length_a   1.000
_cell.length_b   1.000
_cell.length_c   1.000
_cell.angle_alpha   90.00
_cell.angle_beta   90.00
_cell.angle_gamma   90.00
#
_symmetry.space_group_name_H-M   'P 1'
#
loop_
_entity.id
_entity.type
_entity.pdbx_description
1 polymer ?
#
loop_
_entity_poly.entity_id
_entity_poly.type
_entity_poly.pdbx_seq_one_letter_code
_entity_poly.pdbx_strand_id
1 'polypeptide(L)'
;MHPLTLRLIDSNPITRRHQFSNGQISYLHHSFASSLKTPKTQKFSNCSIKASASATSSPPLDVSSGKLKLDRISSLSQVSGVLGCQWGDEGKGKLVDILAGHFDIVARCQGGANAGHTIYNSEGKKFALHLVPSGILNEETLCVIGSGLVVHLPGLFEEIDNLESNGVSCKGRIVVSDRAHLLFDFHKTVDGLREVELGDNSIGTTKRGIGPCYANKMIRNGLRVGDLRYMDTFPQKLDLLLSDAASRFEGFIYDPKMLEEEVDKYKRFAERLEPFIADTVHVVNKYISDNKKILVEGGQATMLDIDFGTYPFVTSSSASAGGICTGLGIAPKAVGHLIGVVKAYTSRVGAGPFPTELLDDVGDLLRKAGHEFGTTTGRPRRCGWLDIVALKYCCLINGFSSLNLTKLDVLSDFHEIKLGISYKKIDGKIIESFPSDLTVLEQLEIGSLSQVSGVLGCQWGDEGKGKLVDILAGHFDIVARCHHHSFASFKIPKISKLLNQSLGIRNFFTPIRCFCDKLKLDQIGSLSQVSGVLGCQWGDEGKGKLVDILAGHFDIVARCQEVEDAVEYEVLPGWKTDISSIRKYADLPQAAQRYVERIEQLVGIPIHYIGVGPGRDALIFK
;
A
#
# COMPACT_ATOMS: atom_id res chain seq x y z
N MET A 1 59.88 22.99 -22.49
CA MET A 1 60.66 22.55 -21.32
C MET A 1 59.86 22.85 -20.07
N HIS A 2 59.58 21.83 -19.26
CA HIS A 2 59.11 21.91 -17.87
C HIS A 2 60.13 22.66 -16.97
N PRO A 3 59.83 23.04 -15.70
CA PRO A 3 58.59 22.84 -14.94
C PRO A 3 58.06 24.03 -14.10
N LEU A 4 56.80 23.87 -13.69
CA LEU A 4 56.10 24.50 -12.56
C LEU A 4 56.62 23.98 -11.20
N THR A 5 56.50 24.79 -10.13
CA THR A 5 56.25 24.25 -8.77
C THR A 5 55.44 25.23 -7.92
N LEU A 6 54.34 24.72 -7.35
CA LEU A 6 53.43 25.34 -6.38
C LEU A 6 54.12 25.65 -5.04
N ARG A 7 53.62 26.66 -4.32
CA ARG A 7 53.81 26.82 -2.87
C ARG A 7 52.58 26.35 -2.11
N LEU A 8 52.71 25.25 -1.38
CA LEU A 8 51.91 24.86 -0.23
C LEU A 8 52.58 25.41 1.04
N ILE A 9 51.78 25.90 1.99
CA ILE A 9 52.23 26.18 3.35
C ILE A 9 51.72 25.03 4.22
N ASP A 10 52.67 24.28 4.75
CA ASP A 10 52.47 23.16 5.67
C ASP A 10 53.14 23.56 6.99
N SER A 11 52.46 23.36 8.11
CA SER A 11 53.04 23.50 9.45
C SER A 11 52.68 22.27 10.27
N ASN A 12 53.61 21.32 10.28
CA ASN A 12 53.74 20.23 11.24
C ASN A 12 54.56 20.74 12.43
N PRO A 13 54.56 20.12 13.64
CA PRO A 13 55.44 18.96 13.75
C PRO A 13 55.12 17.88 14.83
N ILE A 14 55.64 16.69 14.50
CA ILE A 14 56.25 15.64 15.35
C ILE A 14 55.41 14.43 15.78
N THR A 15 55.88 13.33 15.21
CA THR A 15 55.67 11.90 15.39
C THR A 15 56.21 11.34 16.71
N ARG A 16 55.60 10.24 17.19
CA ARG A 16 56.30 9.03 17.67
C ARG A 16 55.34 7.83 17.74
N ARG A 17 55.74 6.72 17.10
CA ARG A 17 55.13 5.38 17.19
C ARG A 17 55.65 4.65 18.43
N HIS A 18 54.81 3.84 19.08
CA HIS A 18 55.23 2.55 19.66
C HIS A 18 54.04 1.57 19.80
N GLN A 19 54.34 0.30 19.52
CA GLN A 19 53.50 -0.89 19.64
C GLN A 19 53.03 -1.12 21.09
N PHE A 20 51.85 -1.71 21.27
CA PHE A 20 51.52 -2.45 22.48
C PHE A 20 50.87 -3.80 22.16
N SER A 21 51.50 -4.81 22.75
CA SER A 21 51.11 -6.21 22.88
C SER A 21 50.08 -6.44 23.99
N ASN A 22 49.39 -7.59 23.90
CA ASN A 22 48.59 -8.28 24.91
C ASN A 22 48.67 -7.80 26.37
N GLY A 23 47.50 -7.49 26.95
CA GLY A 23 47.31 -7.36 28.39
C GLY A 23 45.83 -7.42 28.76
N GLN A 24 45.43 -8.49 29.46
CA GLN A 24 44.13 -8.62 30.14
C GLN A 24 43.94 -7.45 31.12
N ILE A 25 42.72 -6.90 31.20
CA ILE A 25 42.32 -6.10 32.36
C ILE A 25 40.93 -6.54 32.83
N SER A 26 40.93 -7.03 34.06
CA SER A 26 39.83 -7.48 34.89
C SER A 26 39.08 -6.32 35.55
N TYR A 27 37.82 -6.60 35.88
CA TYR A 27 36.84 -5.77 36.58
C TYR A 27 37.36 -5.20 37.92
N LEU A 28 36.95 -3.96 38.22
CA LEU A 28 36.82 -3.45 39.60
C LEU A 28 35.59 -2.54 39.72
N HIS A 29 34.62 -3.02 40.52
CA HIS A 29 33.47 -2.30 41.04
C HIS A 29 33.91 -1.27 42.08
N HIS A 30 33.35 -0.06 42.05
CA HIS A 30 33.21 0.75 43.26
C HIS A 30 31.86 1.49 43.30
N SER A 31 31.11 1.17 44.35
CA SER A 31 29.90 1.82 44.85
C SER A 31 30.24 3.18 45.49
N PHE A 32 29.38 4.19 45.30
CA PHE A 32 28.98 5.11 46.37
C PHE A 32 27.61 5.76 46.06
N ALA A 33 26.74 5.74 47.05
CA ALA A 33 25.37 6.28 47.03
C ALA A 33 25.32 7.74 47.49
N SER A 34 24.33 8.53 47.02
CA SER A 34 23.44 9.32 47.88
C SER A 34 22.35 10.13 47.13
N SER A 35 21.16 10.11 47.72
CA SER A 35 20.14 11.18 47.82
C SER A 35 19.36 11.61 46.57
N LEU A 36 18.18 11.00 46.37
CA LEU A 36 17.06 11.60 45.64
C LEU A 36 15.84 11.67 46.56
N LYS A 37 15.38 12.90 46.81
CA LYS A 37 14.21 13.23 47.63
C LYS A 37 12.91 12.87 46.90
N THR A 38 12.02 12.18 47.60
CA THR A 38 10.64 11.88 47.17
C THR A 38 9.73 13.12 47.29
N PRO A 39 8.80 13.36 46.35
CA PRO A 39 7.76 14.36 46.52
C PRO A 39 6.58 13.81 47.35
N LYS A 40 6.05 14.68 48.21
CA LYS A 40 4.95 14.43 49.16
C LYS A 40 3.61 14.22 48.45
N THR A 41 2.86 13.26 48.99
CA THR A 41 1.44 12.97 48.70
C THR A 41 0.54 14.15 49.08
N GLN A 42 -0.26 14.65 48.13
CA GLN A 42 -1.41 15.52 48.41
C GLN A 42 -2.68 14.67 48.46
N LYS A 43 -3.41 14.81 49.57
CA LYS A 43 -4.73 14.23 49.80
C LYS A 43 -5.76 14.89 48.89
N PHE A 44 -6.46 14.11 48.07
CA PHE A 44 -7.72 14.52 47.45
C PHE A 44 -8.88 14.09 48.35
N SER A 45 -9.71 15.07 48.72
CA SER A 45 -10.96 14.91 49.44
C SER A 45 -12.05 14.30 48.54
N ASN A 46 -12.67 13.22 48.99
CA ASN A 46 -13.86 12.64 48.36
C ASN A 46 -15.04 13.63 48.40
N CYS A 47 -15.52 14.05 47.23
CA CYS A 47 -16.82 14.69 47.08
C CYS A 47 -17.71 13.76 46.24
N SER A 48 -18.63 13.09 46.92
CA SER A 48 -19.66 12.24 46.34
C SER A 48 -20.73 13.11 45.68
N ILE A 49 -20.81 13.07 44.35
CA ILE A 49 -21.94 13.64 43.59
C ILE A 49 -22.77 12.47 43.06
N LYS A 50 -24.01 12.38 43.55
CA LYS A 50 -25.03 11.47 43.05
C LYS A 50 -25.34 11.81 41.59
N ALA A 51 -25.19 10.85 40.69
CA ALA A 51 -25.69 10.96 39.33
C ALA A 51 -27.21 10.81 39.33
N SER A 52 -27.93 11.91 39.05
CA SER A 52 -29.34 11.86 38.63
C SER A 52 -29.39 11.72 37.11
N ALA A 53 -29.95 10.62 36.62
CA ALA A 53 -30.22 10.43 35.21
C ALA A 53 -31.37 11.37 34.76
N SER A 54 -31.08 12.28 33.83
CA SER A 54 -32.09 12.96 33.04
C SER A 54 -31.76 12.76 31.56
N ALA A 55 -32.58 11.96 30.88
CA ALA A 55 -32.56 11.81 29.45
C ALA A 55 -33.02 13.12 28.80
N THR A 56 -32.09 13.92 28.29
CA THR A 56 -32.39 15.02 27.36
C THR A 56 -32.18 14.50 25.94
N SER A 57 -33.30 14.28 25.25
CA SER A 57 -33.37 14.08 23.81
C SER A 57 -32.76 15.30 23.10
N SER A 58 -31.64 15.11 22.42
CA SER A 58 -31.09 16.09 21.48
C SER A 58 -32.06 16.27 20.30
N PRO A 59 -32.39 17.52 19.90
CA PRO A 59 -33.29 17.75 18.78
C PRO A 59 -32.59 17.38 17.45
N PRO A 60 -33.35 17.03 16.40
CA PRO A 60 -32.76 16.69 15.11
C PRO A 60 -32.13 17.96 14.51
N LEU A 61 -30.81 17.90 14.31
CA LEU A 61 -30.04 18.94 13.63
C LEU A 61 -30.31 18.84 12.13
N ASP A 62 -31.36 19.52 11.65
CA ASP A 62 -31.52 19.82 10.23
C ASP A 62 -30.56 20.96 9.85
N VAL A 63 -29.27 20.63 9.78
CA VAL A 63 -28.26 21.54 9.24
C VAL A 63 -28.26 21.37 7.73
N SER A 64 -28.68 22.41 7.01
CA SER A 64 -28.61 22.44 5.55
C SER A 64 -27.21 22.02 5.07
N SER A 65 -27.11 21.11 4.10
CA SER A 65 -25.84 20.54 3.60
C SER A 65 -24.81 21.59 3.18
N GLY A 66 -25.26 22.75 2.71
CA GLY A 66 -24.38 23.88 2.38
C GLY A 66 -23.63 24.45 3.58
N LYS A 67 -24.29 24.52 4.76
CA LYS A 67 -23.68 25.03 5.99
C LYS A 67 -22.64 24.06 6.54
N LEU A 68 -22.95 22.76 6.59
CA LEU A 68 -21.98 21.71 6.97
C LEU A 68 -20.73 21.71 6.07
N LYS A 69 -20.93 21.85 4.75
CA LYS A 69 -19.83 21.98 3.78
C LYS A 69 -18.93 23.17 4.12
N LEU A 70 -19.50 24.35 4.29
CA LEU A 70 -18.76 25.57 4.65
C LEU A 70 -18.06 25.44 6.00
N ASP A 71 -18.71 24.84 7.01
CA ASP A 71 -18.15 24.64 8.34
C ASP A 71 -16.95 23.68 8.31
N ARG A 72 -17.03 22.56 7.59
CA ARG A 72 -15.89 21.61 7.44
C ARG A 72 -14.71 22.24 6.73
N ILE A 73 -14.95 22.91 5.61
CA ILE A 73 -13.90 23.57 4.83
C ILE A 73 -13.25 24.71 5.63
N SER A 74 -14.06 25.54 6.28
CA SER A 74 -13.55 26.67 7.07
C SER A 74 -12.79 26.21 8.32
N SER A 75 -13.12 25.05 8.88
CA SER A 75 -12.41 24.43 10.01
C SER A 75 -11.01 23.89 9.68
N LEU A 76 -10.65 23.76 8.40
CA LEU A 76 -9.31 23.34 7.99
C LEU A 76 -8.26 24.36 8.44
N SER A 77 -7.15 23.86 8.97
CA SER A 77 -6.03 24.67 9.46
C SER A 77 -5.34 25.39 8.31
N GLN A 78 -4.52 26.39 8.66
CA GLN A 78 -3.77 27.18 7.70
C GLN A 78 -2.98 26.31 6.70
N VAL A 79 -2.17 25.37 7.20
CA VAL A 79 -1.53 24.35 6.37
C VAL A 79 -2.28 23.05 6.59
N SER A 80 -2.96 22.57 5.56
CA SER A 80 -3.69 21.30 5.56
C SER A 80 -3.12 20.38 4.49
N GLY A 81 -3.31 19.07 4.61
CA GLY A 81 -2.81 18.09 3.63
C GLY A 81 -3.81 16.99 3.31
N VAL A 82 -3.73 16.46 2.09
CA VAL A 82 -4.53 15.32 1.61
C VAL A 82 -3.57 14.21 1.20
N LEU A 83 -3.59 13.09 1.92
CA LEU A 83 -2.68 11.95 1.71
C LEU A 83 -3.47 10.67 1.43
N GLY A 84 -2.84 9.71 0.73
CA GLY A 84 -3.46 8.43 0.41
C GLY A 84 -3.22 7.41 1.52
N CYS A 85 -4.24 6.65 1.87
CA CYS A 85 -4.15 5.71 2.98
C CYS A 85 -3.73 4.29 2.58
N GLN A 86 -3.84 3.92 1.30
CA GLN A 86 -3.73 2.53 0.83
C GLN A 86 -2.56 2.41 -0.16
N TRP A 87 -2.75 1.72 -1.30
CA TRP A 87 -1.74 1.53 -2.36
C TRP A 87 -2.03 2.39 -3.60
N GLY A 88 -2.52 3.62 -3.39
CA GLY A 88 -2.75 4.59 -4.46
C GLY A 88 -4.15 4.53 -5.06
N ASP A 89 -4.40 5.45 -5.99
CA ASP A 89 -5.66 5.58 -6.73
C ASP A 89 -6.94 5.73 -5.87
N GLU A 90 -6.82 6.28 -4.66
CA GLU A 90 -7.95 6.50 -3.75
C GLU A 90 -8.81 7.71 -4.14
N GLY A 91 -8.43 8.47 -5.17
CA GLY A 91 -9.21 9.63 -5.64
C GLY A 91 -8.90 10.95 -4.92
N LYS A 92 -7.66 11.12 -4.42
CA LYS A 92 -7.20 12.37 -3.77
C LYS A 92 -7.45 13.63 -4.60
N GLY A 93 -7.19 13.56 -5.91
CA GLY A 93 -7.27 14.71 -6.80
C GLY A 93 -8.64 15.39 -6.78
N LYS A 94 -9.72 14.60 -6.70
CA LYS A 94 -11.08 15.13 -6.57
C LYS A 94 -11.26 15.94 -5.28
N LEU A 95 -10.80 15.42 -4.15
CA LEU A 95 -10.91 16.16 -2.88
C LEU A 95 -10.06 17.43 -2.92
N VAL A 96 -8.83 17.34 -3.45
CA VAL A 96 -7.95 18.51 -3.60
C VAL A 96 -8.60 19.59 -4.46
N ASP A 97 -9.19 19.23 -5.62
CA ASP A 97 -9.89 20.18 -6.49
C ASP A 97 -11.11 20.84 -5.81
N ILE A 98 -11.86 20.09 -4.99
CA ILE A 98 -13.00 20.62 -4.23
C ILE A 98 -12.54 21.59 -3.13
N LEU A 99 -11.44 21.27 -2.45
CA LEU A 99 -10.91 22.10 -1.36
C LEU A 99 -10.14 23.31 -1.87
N ALA A 100 -9.47 23.21 -3.03
CA ALA A 100 -8.52 24.20 -3.55
C ALA A 100 -9.10 25.62 -3.67
N GLY A 101 -10.39 25.76 -3.98
CA GLY A 101 -11.06 27.07 -4.02
C GLY A 101 -11.08 27.85 -2.68
N HIS A 102 -10.62 27.25 -1.59
CA HIS A 102 -10.51 27.86 -0.27
C HIS A 102 -9.06 27.98 0.24
N PHE A 103 -8.08 27.75 -0.64
CA PHE A 103 -6.65 27.82 -0.32
C PHE A 103 -5.92 28.72 -1.32
N ASP A 104 -5.01 29.56 -0.82
CA ASP A 104 -4.17 30.43 -1.65
C ASP A 104 -3.12 29.62 -2.44
N ILE A 105 -2.64 28.52 -1.87
CA ILE A 105 -1.66 27.62 -2.48
C ILE A 105 -2.16 26.18 -2.48
N VAL A 106 -1.92 25.47 -3.60
CA VAL A 106 -1.90 24.01 -3.63
C VAL A 106 -0.51 23.51 -4.02
N ALA A 107 0.12 22.75 -3.13
CA ALA A 107 1.51 22.32 -3.29
C ALA A 107 1.64 20.80 -3.32
N ARG A 108 2.49 20.28 -4.22
CA ARG A 108 2.94 18.88 -4.17
C ARG A 108 4.34 18.81 -3.57
N CYS A 109 4.55 17.80 -2.73
CA CYS A 109 5.76 17.70 -1.91
C CYS A 109 6.70 16.55 -2.33
N GLN A 110 6.23 15.53 -3.05
CA GLN A 110 7.02 14.35 -3.36
C GLN A 110 6.53 13.65 -4.64
N GLY A 111 7.32 12.69 -5.13
CA GLY A 111 6.98 11.85 -6.26
C GLY A 111 7.36 12.50 -7.59
N GLY A 112 6.73 12.04 -8.67
CA GLY A 112 6.89 12.63 -10.01
C GLY A 112 5.67 12.35 -10.87
N ALA A 113 5.87 12.21 -12.19
CA ALA A 113 4.80 11.93 -13.15
C ALA A 113 4.24 10.49 -13.09
N ASN A 114 4.52 9.74 -12.01
CA ASN A 114 4.00 8.41 -11.74
C ASN A 114 2.70 8.43 -10.93
N ALA A 115 2.31 9.56 -10.35
CA ALA A 115 0.97 9.78 -9.83
C ALA A 115 0.11 10.42 -10.94
N GLY A 116 -1.11 9.92 -11.13
CA GLY A 116 -2.10 10.50 -12.03
C GLY A 116 -3.35 10.91 -11.26
N HIS A 117 -3.79 12.15 -11.43
CA HIS A 117 -5.02 12.66 -10.85
C HIS A 117 -6.00 12.97 -11.98
N THR A 118 -7.15 12.29 -11.96
CA THR A 118 -8.27 12.66 -12.84
C THR A 118 -9.20 13.58 -12.06
N ILE A 119 -9.43 14.77 -12.59
CA ILE A 119 -10.39 15.74 -12.06
C ILE A 119 -11.34 16.19 -13.16
N TYR A 120 -12.50 16.71 -12.76
CA TYR A 120 -13.55 17.17 -13.65
C TYR A 120 -13.89 18.62 -13.30
N ASN A 121 -13.94 19.50 -14.29
CA ASN A 121 -14.42 20.86 -14.07
C ASN A 121 -15.96 20.87 -13.88
N SER A 122 -16.54 22.06 -13.66
CA SER A 122 -17.99 22.25 -13.51
C SER A 122 -18.82 21.84 -14.73
N GLU A 123 -18.22 21.83 -15.93
CA GLU A 123 -18.86 21.41 -17.18
C GLU A 123 -18.74 19.89 -17.42
N GLY A 124 -18.08 19.16 -16.51
CA GLY A 124 -17.83 17.72 -16.65
C GLY A 124 -16.65 17.38 -17.57
N LYS A 125 -15.85 18.37 -18.00
CA LYS A 125 -14.64 18.14 -18.80
C LYS A 125 -13.57 17.48 -17.94
N LYS A 126 -13.02 16.38 -18.45
CA LYS A 126 -11.99 15.56 -17.79
C LYS A 126 -10.60 16.15 -18.00
N PHE A 127 -9.84 16.30 -16.92
CA PHE A 127 -8.42 16.66 -16.93
C PHE A 127 -7.61 15.56 -16.25
N ALA A 128 -6.48 15.18 -16.84
CA ALA A 128 -5.55 14.19 -16.31
C ALA A 128 -4.23 14.87 -15.96
N LEU A 129 -3.99 15.08 -14.68
CA LEU A 129 -2.81 15.76 -14.16
C LEU A 129 -1.78 14.75 -13.66
N HIS A 130 -0.50 15.05 -13.84
CA HIS A 130 0.60 14.20 -13.43
C HIS A 130 1.61 14.92 -12.56
N LEU A 131 2.12 16.08 -12.99
CA LEU A 131 3.06 16.94 -12.24
C LEU A 131 2.38 18.17 -11.66
N VAL A 132 1.44 18.75 -12.38
CA VAL A 132 0.74 19.97 -11.98
C VAL A 132 -0.24 19.63 -10.85
N PRO A 133 -0.26 20.39 -9.73
CA PRO A 133 -1.22 20.18 -8.67
C PRO A 133 -2.68 20.33 -9.13
N SER A 134 -3.58 19.55 -8.55
CA SER A 134 -5.02 19.51 -8.87
C SER A 134 -5.75 20.83 -8.63
N GLY A 135 -5.15 21.74 -7.85
CA GLY A 135 -5.66 23.09 -7.64
C GLY A 135 -5.67 24.00 -8.88
N ILE A 136 -5.01 23.62 -9.97
CA ILE A 136 -4.83 24.46 -11.17
C ILE A 136 -6.14 24.91 -11.84
N LEU A 137 -7.25 24.19 -11.60
CA LEU A 137 -8.57 24.60 -12.09
C LEU A 137 -9.19 25.79 -11.34
N ASN A 138 -8.61 26.22 -10.22
CA ASN A 138 -9.08 27.35 -9.42
C ASN A 138 -8.19 28.57 -9.68
N GLU A 139 -8.72 29.56 -10.43
CA GLU A 139 -7.93 30.66 -11.01
C GLU A 139 -7.08 31.46 -10.00
N GLU A 140 -7.56 31.61 -8.77
CA GLU A 140 -6.88 32.37 -7.71
C GLU A 140 -5.83 31.55 -6.95
N THR A 141 -5.75 30.24 -7.20
CA THR A 141 -4.83 29.33 -6.51
C THR A 141 -3.46 29.29 -7.20
N LEU A 142 -2.40 29.49 -6.43
CA LEU A 142 -1.02 29.26 -6.86
C LEU A 142 -0.65 27.77 -6.70
N CYS A 143 -0.18 27.16 -7.78
CA CYS A 143 0.29 25.78 -7.78
C CYS A 143 1.81 25.70 -7.56
N VAL A 144 2.24 24.89 -6.60
CA VAL A 144 3.66 24.72 -6.25
C VAL A 144 4.12 23.29 -6.50
N ILE A 145 5.19 23.13 -7.27
CA ILE A 145 5.97 21.89 -7.43
C ILE A 145 7.18 21.98 -6.49
N GLY A 146 7.10 21.31 -5.34
CA GLY A 146 8.08 21.38 -4.27
C GLY A 146 9.42 20.68 -4.55
N SER A 147 10.40 20.94 -3.69
CA SER A 147 11.78 20.43 -3.81
C SER A 147 11.91 18.90 -3.64
N GLY A 148 10.91 18.24 -3.06
CA GLY A 148 10.91 16.80 -2.91
C GLY A 148 10.52 16.04 -4.18
N LEU A 149 10.04 16.72 -5.23
CA LEU A 149 9.65 16.09 -6.50
C LEU A 149 10.85 15.78 -7.41
N VAL A 150 10.62 14.83 -8.32
CA VAL A 150 11.44 14.58 -9.50
C VAL A 150 10.65 15.00 -10.75
N VAL A 151 11.19 15.94 -11.52
CA VAL A 151 10.47 16.65 -12.58
C VAL A 151 10.99 16.23 -13.95
N HIS A 152 10.12 15.59 -14.74
CA HIS A 152 10.38 15.30 -16.16
C HIS A 152 9.91 16.48 -17.00
N LEU A 153 10.83 17.29 -17.52
CA LEU A 153 10.46 18.54 -18.22
C LEU A 153 9.64 18.33 -19.49
N PRO A 154 9.94 17.37 -20.38
CA PRO A 154 9.07 17.14 -21.53
C PRO A 154 7.63 16.82 -21.11
N GLY A 155 7.43 15.95 -20.11
CA GLY A 155 6.11 15.61 -19.60
C GLY A 155 5.40 16.78 -18.90
N LEU A 156 6.13 17.61 -18.14
CA LEU A 156 5.57 18.83 -17.54
C LEU A 156 5.07 19.80 -18.61
N PHE A 157 5.83 20.01 -19.68
CA PHE A 157 5.45 20.93 -20.75
C PHE A 157 4.30 20.39 -21.59
N GLU A 158 4.27 19.09 -21.90
CA GLU A 158 3.11 18.44 -22.52
C GLU A 158 1.84 18.64 -21.68
N GLU A 159 1.95 18.53 -20.35
CA GLU A 159 0.83 18.74 -19.43
C GLU A 159 0.38 20.21 -19.41
N ILE A 160 1.30 21.17 -19.38
CA ILE A 160 1.00 22.62 -19.45
C ILE A 160 0.34 22.97 -20.79
N ASP A 161 0.88 22.48 -21.92
CA ASP A 161 0.35 22.72 -23.26
C ASP A 161 -1.08 22.16 -23.39
N ASN A 162 -1.34 20.98 -22.82
CA ASN A 162 -2.67 20.39 -22.76
C ASN A 162 -3.63 21.26 -21.92
N LEU A 163 -3.20 21.75 -20.77
CA LEU A 163 -4.03 22.63 -19.93
C LEU A 163 -4.39 23.93 -20.66
N GLU A 164 -3.40 24.60 -21.26
CA GLU A 164 -3.60 25.87 -21.95
C GLU A 164 -4.49 25.72 -23.20
N SER A 165 -4.26 24.68 -24.01
CA SER A 165 -5.14 24.39 -25.16
C SER A 165 -6.58 24.03 -24.75
N ASN A 166 -6.78 23.61 -23.50
CA ASN A 166 -8.09 23.33 -22.94
C ASN A 166 -8.72 24.48 -22.14
N GLY A 167 -8.11 25.68 -22.19
CA GLY A 167 -8.64 26.91 -21.61
C GLY A 167 -8.17 27.22 -20.19
N VAL A 168 -7.24 26.45 -19.63
CA VAL A 168 -6.70 26.66 -18.28
C VAL A 168 -5.39 27.43 -18.36
N SER A 169 -5.37 28.69 -17.93
CA SER A 169 -4.15 29.49 -17.96
C SER A 169 -3.16 29.02 -16.89
N CYS A 170 -1.94 28.68 -17.29
CA CYS A 170 -0.86 28.25 -16.39
C CYS A 170 0.11 29.40 -16.03
N LYS A 171 0.10 30.49 -16.83
CA LYS A 171 1.05 31.59 -16.73
C LYS A 171 0.97 32.30 -15.38
N GLY A 172 2.08 32.34 -14.64
CA GLY A 172 2.15 32.99 -13.32
C GLY A 172 1.41 32.25 -12.21
N ARG A 173 0.88 31.06 -12.48
CA ARG A 173 0.09 30.25 -11.54
C ARG A 173 0.75 28.93 -11.16
N ILE A 174 1.89 28.61 -11.77
CA ILE A 174 2.71 27.45 -11.43
C ILE A 174 4.10 27.96 -11.05
N VAL A 175 4.62 27.48 -9.92
CA VAL A 175 6.02 27.66 -9.54
C VAL A 175 6.69 26.31 -9.33
N VAL A 176 7.92 26.18 -9.83
CA VAL A 176 8.75 24.98 -9.79
C VAL A 176 9.96 25.25 -8.92
N SER A 177 10.20 24.38 -7.95
CA SER A 177 11.35 24.48 -7.08
C SER A 177 12.65 24.39 -7.86
N ASP A 178 13.52 25.38 -7.69
CA ASP A 178 14.92 25.34 -8.12
C ASP A 178 15.70 24.16 -7.50
N ARG A 179 15.21 23.60 -6.39
CA ARG A 179 15.80 22.46 -5.69
C ARG A 179 15.21 21.10 -6.09
N ALA A 180 14.15 21.06 -6.89
CA ALA A 180 13.60 19.80 -7.40
C ALA A 180 14.62 19.12 -8.35
N HIS A 181 14.65 17.79 -8.35
CA HIS A 181 15.57 17.05 -9.22
C HIS A 181 15.00 16.88 -10.62
N LEU A 182 15.86 16.88 -11.63
CA LEU A 182 15.49 16.65 -13.02
C LEU A 182 15.44 15.15 -13.31
N LEU A 183 14.30 14.71 -13.80
CA LEU A 183 14.13 13.37 -14.36
C LEU A 183 14.37 13.45 -15.87
N PHE A 184 15.46 12.85 -16.34
CA PHE A 184 15.79 12.69 -17.75
C PHE A 184 15.19 11.44 -18.39
N ASP A 185 15.14 11.40 -19.73
CA ASP A 185 14.63 10.23 -20.45
C ASP A 185 15.52 8.99 -20.25
N PHE A 186 16.83 9.16 -20.06
CA PHE A 186 17.71 8.03 -19.74
C PHE A 186 17.32 7.34 -18.43
N HIS A 187 16.79 8.06 -17.43
CA HIS A 187 16.30 7.44 -16.20
C HIS A 187 15.15 6.47 -16.49
N LYS A 188 14.28 6.77 -17.46
CA LYS A 188 13.18 5.85 -17.87
C LYS A 188 13.74 4.59 -18.50
N THR A 189 14.75 4.74 -19.35
CA THR A 189 15.46 3.60 -19.96
C THR A 189 16.10 2.73 -18.89
N VAL A 190 16.82 3.33 -17.95
CA VAL A 190 17.45 2.64 -16.81
C VAL A 190 16.43 1.93 -15.91
N ASP A 191 15.29 2.56 -15.63
CA ASP A 191 14.18 1.95 -14.87
C ASP A 191 13.66 0.69 -15.59
N GLY A 192 13.45 0.79 -16.91
CA GLY A 192 13.07 -0.35 -17.75
C GLY A 192 14.10 -1.48 -17.78
N LEU A 193 15.39 -1.15 -17.89
CA LEU A 193 16.48 -2.13 -17.89
C LEU A 193 16.60 -2.86 -16.55
N ARG A 194 16.43 -2.16 -15.43
CA ARG A 194 16.44 -2.77 -14.10
C ARG A 194 15.29 -3.74 -13.88
N GLU A 195 14.08 -3.43 -14.36
CA GLU A 195 12.95 -4.36 -14.32
C GLU A 195 13.21 -5.63 -15.13
N VAL A 196 13.95 -5.53 -16.25
CA VAL A 196 14.35 -6.70 -17.06
C VAL A 196 15.40 -7.53 -16.32
N GLU A 197 16.40 -6.89 -15.70
CA GLU A 197 17.44 -7.56 -14.90
C GLU A 197 16.86 -8.33 -13.71
N LEU A 198 15.79 -7.82 -13.08
CA LEU A 198 15.15 -8.45 -11.93
C LEU A 198 14.28 -9.69 -12.29
N GLY A 199 13.84 -9.82 -13.54
CA GLY A 199 13.03 -10.95 -14.00
C GLY A 199 11.77 -11.15 -13.15
N ASP A 200 11.63 -12.36 -12.57
CA ASP A 200 10.49 -12.72 -11.70
C ASP A 200 10.41 -11.87 -10.42
N ASN A 201 11.49 -11.21 -10.02
CA ASN A 201 11.53 -10.28 -8.88
C ASN A 201 11.25 -8.83 -9.28
N SER A 202 10.68 -8.60 -10.47
CA SER A 202 10.30 -7.25 -10.90
C SER A 202 9.32 -6.59 -9.92
N ILE A 203 9.52 -5.29 -9.70
CA ILE A 203 8.69 -4.52 -8.76
C ILE A 203 7.34 -4.18 -9.40
N GLY A 204 7.30 -4.10 -10.73
CA GLY A 204 6.17 -3.60 -11.48
C GLY A 204 6.18 -2.07 -11.51
N THR A 205 7.35 -1.47 -11.71
CA THR A 205 7.47 -0.01 -11.76
C THR A 205 6.67 0.55 -12.94
N THR A 206 6.36 1.86 -12.86
CA THR A 206 5.70 2.56 -13.98
C THR A 206 6.63 2.79 -15.17
N LYS A 207 7.92 2.40 -15.07
CA LYS A 207 8.97 2.67 -16.06
C LYS A 207 9.07 4.15 -16.43
N ARG A 208 8.83 5.01 -15.43
CA ARG A 208 8.83 6.47 -15.56
C ARG A 208 10.13 7.10 -15.07
N GLY A 209 11.11 6.32 -14.60
CA GLY A 209 12.43 6.83 -14.19
C GLY A 209 12.47 7.41 -12.77
N ILE A 210 11.43 7.15 -11.97
CA ILE A 210 11.30 7.73 -10.61
C ILE A 210 12.40 7.19 -9.70
N GLY A 211 12.55 5.87 -9.65
CA GLY A 211 13.56 5.21 -8.82
C GLY A 211 14.98 5.63 -9.16
N PRO A 212 15.42 5.53 -10.43
CA PRO A 212 16.74 5.99 -10.84
C PRO A 212 17.00 7.47 -10.51
N CYS A 213 16.03 8.36 -10.74
CA CYS A 213 16.20 9.78 -10.41
C CYS A 213 16.36 10.03 -8.90
N TYR A 214 15.56 9.37 -8.06
CA TYR A 214 15.76 9.43 -6.60
C TYR A 214 17.08 8.78 -6.16
N ALA A 215 17.55 7.73 -6.84
CA ALA A 215 18.86 7.15 -6.59
C ALA A 215 19.97 8.18 -6.87
N ASN A 216 19.92 8.90 -8.00
CA ASN A 216 20.89 9.96 -8.31
C ASN A 216 20.82 11.14 -7.32
N LYS A 217 19.62 11.47 -6.82
CA LYS A 217 19.45 12.40 -5.69
C LYS A 217 20.21 11.94 -4.45
N MET A 218 20.07 10.67 -4.06
CA MET A 218 20.72 10.13 -2.85
C MET A 218 22.23 9.92 -3.03
N ILE A 219 22.69 9.60 -4.24
CA ILE A 219 24.11 9.52 -4.58
C ILE A 219 24.75 10.92 -4.61
N ARG A 220 23.94 11.98 -4.80
CA ARG A 220 24.32 13.39 -4.91
C ARG A 220 25.03 13.74 -6.22
N ASN A 221 24.77 12.98 -7.28
CA ASN A 221 25.20 13.28 -8.64
C ASN A 221 24.04 13.77 -9.55
N GLY A 222 22.78 13.66 -9.10
CA GLY A 222 21.62 14.12 -9.86
C GLY A 222 21.58 15.63 -10.06
N LEU A 223 21.19 16.07 -11.26
CA LEU A 223 20.96 17.48 -11.57
C LEU A 223 19.62 17.96 -11.01
N ARG A 224 19.57 19.23 -10.63
CA ARG A 224 18.37 19.93 -10.15
C ARG A 224 17.92 20.99 -11.14
N VAL A 225 16.69 21.48 -10.97
CA VAL A 225 16.11 22.54 -11.80
C VAL A 225 17.01 23.78 -11.83
N GLY A 226 17.59 24.17 -10.70
CA GLY A 226 18.51 25.31 -10.62
C GLY A 226 19.79 25.16 -11.44
N ASP A 227 20.21 23.96 -11.79
CA ASP A 227 21.39 23.73 -12.65
C ASP A 227 21.15 24.19 -14.10
N LEU A 228 19.88 24.32 -14.54
CA LEU A 228 19.52 24.81 -15.88
C LEU A 228 19.92 26.27 -16.12
N ARG A 229 20.17 27.03 -15.06
CA ARG A 229 20.68 28.41 -15.15
C ARG A 229 22.17 28.47 -15.49
N TYR A 230 22.88 27.34 -15.43
CA TYR A 230 24.33 27.23 -15.60
C TYR A 230 24.67 26.27 -16.73
N MET A 231 24.20 26.60 -17.95
CA MET A 231 24.40 25.79 -19.15
C MET A 231 25.87 25.67 -19.60
N ASP A 232 26.78 26.44 -19.00
CA ASP A 232 28.23 26.31 -19.12
C ASP A 232 28.79 25.09 -18.37
N THR A 233 28.14 24.67 -17.26
CA THR A 233 28.53 23.50 -16.44
C THR A 233 27.57 22.31 -16.56
N PHE A 234 26.39 22.53 -17.14
CA PHE A 234 25.37 21.51 -17.32
C PHE A 234 25.83 20.29 -18.14
N PRO A 235 26.52 20.44 -19.30
CA PRO A 235 26.95 19.30 -20.12
C PRO A 235 27.87 18.34 -19.38
N GLN A 236 28.82 18.85 -18.59
CA GLN A 236 29.78 18.04 -17.84
C GLN A 236 29.08 17.25 -16.73
N LYS A 237 28.07 17.84 -16.08
CA LYS A 237 27.26 17.13 -15.07
C LYS A 237 26.40 16.04 -15.70
N LEU A 238 25.79 16.31 -16.86
CA LEU A 238 24.96 15.33 -17.57
C LEU A 238 25.80 14.16 -18.12
N ASP A 239 26.98 14.44 -18.66
CA ASP A 239 27.93 13.42 -19.12
C ASP A 239 28.29 12.42 -18.02
N LEU A 240 28.52 12.88 -16.78
CA LEU A 240 28.79 12.01 -15.63
C LEU A 240 27.62 11.06 -15.34
N LEU A 241 26.38 11.52 -15.47
CA LEU A 241 25.20 10.67 -15.26
C LEU A 241 25.01 9.64 -16.37
N LEU A 242 25.17 10.05 -17.63
CA LEU A 242 25.06 9.15 -18.78
C LEU A 242 26.17 8.10 -18.77
N SER A 243 27.39 8.50 -18.41
CA SER A 243 28.54 7.61 -18.26
C SER A 243 28.34 6.59 -17.13
N ASP A 244 27.80 7.03 -15.98
CA ASP A 244 27.45 6.12 -14.87
C ASP A 244 26.41 5.08 -15.31
N ALA A 245 25.34 5.51 -16.00
CA ALA A 245 24.32 4.63 -16.54
C ALA A 245 24.89 3.61 -17.54
N ALA A 246 25.75 4.05 -18.47
CA ALA A 246 26.40 3.19 -19.46
C ALA A 246 27.35 2.18 -18.81
N SER A 247 28.05 2.58 -17.74
CA SER A 247 28.94 1.67 -17.01
C SER A 247 28.18 0.58 -16.25
N ARG A 248 26.94 0.86 -15.81
CA ARG A 248 26.13 -0.07 -15.02
C ARG A 248 25.28 -1.01 -15.89
N PHE A 249 24.82 -0.55 -17.05
CA PHE A 249 23.88 -1.30 -17.87
C PHE A 249 24.40 -1.46 -19.29
N GLU A 250 24.78 -2.69 -19.66
CA GLU A 250 25.23 -3.01 -21.03
C GLU A 250 24.20 -2.67 -22.11
N GLY A 251 22.90 -2.71 -21.75
CA GLY A 251 21.80 -2.32 -22.64
C GLY A 251 21.60 -0.81 -22.81
N PHE A 252 22.39 0.03 -22.13
CA PHE A 252 22.35 1.49 -22.27
C PHE A 252 23.50 1.98 -23.16
N ILE A 253 23.17 2.27 -24.42
CA ILE A 253 24.15 2.75 -25.40
C ILE A 253 24.31 4.26 -25.20
N TYR A 254 25.48 4.67 -24.73
CA TYR A 254 25.88 6.06 -24.60
C TYR A 254 26.92 6.43 -25.67
N ASP A 255 26.66 7.52 -26.38
CA ASP A 255 27.62 8.13 -27.28
C ASP A 255 27.65 9.67 -27.12
N PRO A 256 28.72 10.35 -27.55
CA PRO A 256 28.83 11.81 -27.41
C PRO A 256 27.71 12.60 -28.10
N LYS A 257 27.09 12.05 -29.15
CA LYS A 257 26.00 12.72 -29.87
C LYS A 257 24.72 12.74 -29.03
N MET A 258 24.43 11.67 -28.27
CA MET A 258 23.33 11.66 -27.30
C MET A 258 23.48 12.80 -26.28
N LEU A 259 24.70 13.05 -25.79
CA LEU A 259 24.96 14.15 -24.86
C LEU A 259 24.65 15.51 -25.51
N GLU A 260 25.17 15.74 -26.72
CA GLU A 260 24.92 16.98 -27.48
C GLU A 260 23.42 17.24 -27.68
N GLU A 261 22.67 16.21 -28.10
CA GLU A 261 21.23 16.30 -28.33
C GLU A 261 20.43 16.60 -27.05
N GLU A 262 20.75 15.93 -25.93
CA GLU A 262 20.09 16.19 -24.65
C GLU A 262 20.45 17.58 -24.11
N VAL A 263 21.69 18.04 -24.25
CA VAL A 263 22.08 19.41 -23.85
C VAL A 263 21.29 20.46 -24.64
N ASP A 264 21.20 20.33 -25.96
CA ASP A 264 20.47 21.28 -26.82
C ASP A 264 18.96 21.26 -26.54
N LYS A 265 18.40 20.09 -26.24
CA LYS A 265 17.01 19.95 -25.79
C LYS A 265 16.77 20.65 -24.46
N TYR A 266 17.62 20.42 -23.46
CA TYR A 266 17.45 21.03 -22.13
C TYR A 266 17.76 22.52 -22.10
N LYS A 267 18.62 23.03 -23.01
CA LYS A 267 18.80 24.47 -23.20
C LYS A 267 17.50 25.17 -23.57
N ARG A 268 16.73 24.62 -24.51
CA ARG A 268 15.41 25.15 -24.90
C ARG A 268 14.39 25.05 -23.75
N PHE A 269 14.44 23.96 -23.00
CA PHE A 269 13.59 23.82 -21.81
C PHE A 269 13.96 24.80 -20.69
N ALA A 270 15.24 25.12 -20.50
CA ALA A 270 15.68 26.10 -19.52
C ALA A 270 15.04 27.48 -19.79
N GLU A 271 15.09 27.93 -21.05
CA GLU A 271 14.46 29.20 -21.47
C GLU A 271 12.94 29.21 -21.20
N ARG A 272 12.25 28.11 -21.52
CA ARG A 272 10.81 27.98 -21.31
C ARG A 272 10.44 27.85 -19.82
N LEU A 273 11.29 27.20 -19.02
CA LEU A 273 11.03 26.91 -17.60
C LEU A 273 11.34 28.11 -16.70
N GLU A 274 12.28 28.98 -17.07
CA GLU A 274 12.73 30.10 -16.24
C GLU A 274 11.60 30.92 -15.56
N PRO A 275 10.50 31.32 -16.23
CA PRO A 275 9.43 32.07 -15.57
C PRO A 275 8.68 31.29 -14.48
N PHE A 276 8.82 29.96 -14.44
CA PHE A 276 8.23 29.10 -13.42
C PHE A 276 9.20 28.86 -12.25
N ILE A 277 10.51 29.05 -12.41
CA ILE A 277 11.50 28.67 -11.40
C ILE A 277 11.48 29.66 -10.23
N ALA A 278 11.29 29.15 -9.01
CA ALA A 278 11.34 29.95 -7.79
C ALA A 278 12.00 29.18 -6.63
N ASP A 279 12.51 29.91 -5.62
CA ASP A 279 12.83 29.30 -4.32
C ASP A 279 11.50 28.98 -3.61
N THR A 280 11.00 27.78 -3.85
CA THR A 280 9.71 27.34 -3.29
C THR A 280 9.74 27.23 -1.77
N VAL A 281 10.91 27.01 -1.17
CA VAL A 281 11.04 26.97 0.30
C VAL A 281 10.74 28.36 0.85
N HIS A 282 11.32 29.40 0.23
CA HIS A 282 11.00 30.79 0.57
C HIS A 282 9.54 31.13 0.31
N VAL A 283 9.02 30.81 -0.89
CA VAL A 283 7.62 31.11 -1.27
C VAL A 283 6.63 30.49 -0.27
N VAL A 284 6.74 29.20 0.01
CA VAL A 284 5.79 28.51 0.91
C VAL A 284 5.88 29.06 2.33
N ASN A 285 7.09 29.23 2.88
CA ASN A 285 7.24 29.78 4.24
C ASN A 285 6.80 31.24 4.35
N LYS A 286 6.94 32.05 3.29
CA LYS A 286 6.40 33.41 3.23
C LYS A 286 4.87 33.40 3.26
N TYR A 287 4.22 32.50 2.52
CA TYR A 287 2.76 32.37 2.60
C TYR A 287 2.31 31.93 4.00
N ILE A 288 3.07 31.05 4.66
CA ILE A 288 2.81 30.70 6.07
C ILE A 288 2.90 31.95 6.97
N SER A 289 3.97 32.75 6.86
CA SER A 289 4.13 33.95 7.68
C SER A 289 3.07 35.01 7.42
N ASP A 290 2.58 35.09 6.18
CA ASP A 290 1.55 36.03 5.75
C ASP A 290 0.12 35.52 6.06
N ASN A 291 -0.01 34.48 6.87
CA ASN A 291 -1.27 33.84 7.27
C ASN A 291 -2.12 33.33 6.08
N LYS A 292 -1.47 32.97 4.97
CA LYS A 292 -2.13 32.38 3.80
C LYS A 292 -2.38 30.89 3.99
N LYS A 293 -3.45 30.39 3.37
CA LYS A 293 -3.86 28.99 3.43
C LYS A 293 -3.11 28.16 2.38
N ILE A 294 -2.54 27.04 2.80
CA ILE A 294 -1.80 26.09 1.95
C ILE A 294 -2.45 24.71 2.07
N LEU A 295 -2.79 24.14 0.91
CA LEU A 295 -3.23 22.75 0.80
C LEU A 295 -2.12 21.92 0.17
N VAL A 296 -1.71 20.87 0.86
CA VAL A 296 -0.71 19.94 0.35
C VAL A 296 -1.39 18.75 -0.31
N GLU A 297 -1.04 18.47 -1.55
CA GLU A 297 -1.49 17.30 -2.30
C GLU A 297 -0.40 16.23 -2.29
N GLY A 298 -0.67 15.13 -1.56
CA GLY A 298 0.21 13.97 -1.52
C GLY A 298 0.18 13.18 -2.83
N GLY A 299 1.36 12.84 -3.34
CA GLY A 299 1.52 11.80 -4.35
C GLY A 299 1.29 10.40 -3.76
N GLN A 300 0.88 9.43 -4.59
CA GLN A 300 0.67 8.03 -4.19
C GLN A 300 -0.04 7.89 -2.83
N ALA A 301 0.40 6.98 -1.97
CA ALA A 301 -0.23 6.67 -0.69
C ALA A 301 0.78 6.03 0.26
N THR A 302 0.48 6.03 1.56
CA THR A 302 1.42 5.62 2.60
C THR A 302 1.84 4.15 2.49
N MET A 303 0.99 3.24 2.01
CA MET A 303 1.42 1.83 1.85
C MET A 303 2.37 1.63 0.65
N LEU A 304 2.63 2.69 -0.12
CA LEU A 304 3.69 2.78 -1.13
C LEU A 304 4.85 3.68 -0.68
N ASP A 305 4.88 4.13 0.57
CA ASP A 305 6.00 4.91 1.12
C ASP A 305 7.28 4.06 1.15
N ILE A 306 8.42 4.67 0.86
CA ILE A 306 9.72 3.97 0.82
C ILE A 306 10.10 3.30 2.14
N ASP A 307 9.70 3.86 3.27
CA ASP A 307 10.04 3.37 4.62
C ASP A 307 8.88 2.57 5.23
N PHE A 308 7.65 3.03 5.02
CA PHE A 308 6.47 2.51 5.71
C PHE A 308 5.57 1.62 4.85
N GLY A 309 5.83 1.52 3.55
CA GLY A 309 5.05 0.68 2.66
C GLY A 309 5.47 -0.80 2.69
N THR A 310 4.91 -1.58 1.77
CA THR A 310 5.27 -3.00 1.57
C THR A 310 6.59 -3.13 0.79
N TYR A 311 7.71 -2.66 1.35
CA TYR A 311 9.02 -2.68 0.71
C TYR A 311 9.42 -4.10 0.28
N PRO A 312 9.97 -4.34 -0.94
CA PRO A 312 10.45 -3.35 -1.91
C PRO A 312 9.37 -2.86 -2.90
N PHE A 313 8.12 -3.32 -2.76
CA PHE A 313 7.02 -2.99 -3.65
C PHE A 313 6.37 -1.65 -3.30
N VAL A 314 7.19 -0.61 -3.35
CA VAL A 314 6.88 0.76 -2.92
C VAL A 314 7.43 1.76 -3.95
N THR A 315 7.08 3.03 -3.80
CA THR A 315 7.75 4.09 -4.56
C THR A 315 9.04 4.53 -3.86
N SER A 316 9.86 5.33 -4.54
CA SER A 316 11.16 5.80 -4.03
C SER A 316 11.08 7.13 -3.29
N SER A 317 9.88 7.53 -2.88
CA SER A 317 9.58 8.76 -2.15
C SER A 317 8.80 8.48 -0.87
N SER A 318 8.87 9.43 0.07
CA SER A 318 8.09 9.38 1.30
C SER A 318 6.68 9.92 1.04
N ALA A 319 5.71 9.02 0.84
CA ALA A 319 4.30 9.35 0.62
C ALA A 319 3.50 9.61 1.92
N SER A 320 4.16 9.50 3.07
CA SER A 320 3.67 9.87 4.40
C SER A 320 3.74 11.37 4.68
N ALA A 321 3.15 11.79 5.81
CA ALA A 321 3.12 13.17 6.29
C ALA A 321 4.53 13.77 6.48
N GLY A 322 5.54 12.96 6.80
CA GLY A 322 6.93 13.41 6.87
C GLY A 322 7.44 13.97 5.53
N GLY A 323 6.97 13.42 4.42
CA GLY A 323 7.27 13.89 3.06
C GLY A 323 6.80 15.31 2.77
N ILE A 324 5.78 15.80 3.49
CA ILE A 324 5.34 17.19 3.39
C ILE A 324 6.45 18.13 3.85
N CYS A 325 7.05 17.82 5.01
CA CYS A 325 8.09 18.66 5.61
C CYS A 325 9.36 18.65 4.76
N THR A 326 9.85 17.47 4.40
CA THR A 326 11.10 17.33 3.62
C THR A 326 10.94 17.82 2.19
N GLY A 327 9.73 17.73 1.62
CA GLY A 327 9.43 18.11 0.25
C GLY A 327 9.19 19.60 0.03
N LEU A 328 8.61 20.30 1.01
CA LEU A 328 8.28 21.72 0.91
C LEU A 328 9.21 22.62 1.73
N GLY A 329 10.05 22.05 2.60
CA GLY A 329 10.91 22.82 3.49
C GLY A 329 10.13 23.59 4.56
N ILE A 330 9.04 22.99 5.07
CA ILE A 330 8.22 23.57 6.13
C ILE A 330 8.48 22.84 7.45
N ALA A 331 8.37 23.57 8.57
CA ALA A 331 8.56 22.97 9.89
C ALA A 331 7.40 22.01 10.23
N PRO A 332 7.65 20.88 10.90
CA PRO A 332 6.59 19.94 11.30
C PRO A 332 5.45 20.61 12.09
N LYS A 333 5.78 21.58 12.95
CA LYS A 333 4.78 22.35 13.73
C LYS A 333 3.83 23.21 12.88
N ALA A 334 4.16 23.46 11.62
CA ALA A 334 3.30 24.22 10.72
C ALA A 334 2.21 23.34 10.11
N VAL A 335 2.42 22.02 10.02
CA VAL A 335 1.45 21.07 9.49
C VAL A 335 0.29 20.94 10.48
N GLY A 336 -0.93 21.25 10.02
CA GLY A 336 -2.15 21.10 10.80
C GLY A 336 -2.95 19.88 10.38
N HIS A 337 -4.21 20.08 9.99
CA HIS A 337 -5.15 19.04 9.63
C HIS A 337 -4.68 18.22 8.41
N LEU A 338 -4.61 16.91 8.61
CA LEU A 338 -4.32 15.94 7.56
C LEU A 338 -5.55 15.08 7.30
N ILE A 339 -5.98 15.05 6.04
CA ILE A 339 -7.11 14.25 5.57
C ILE A 339 -6.56 12.98 4.92
N GLY A 340 -6.89 11.84 5.49
CA GLY A 340 -6.57 10.53 4.91
C GLY A 340 -7.63 10.12 3.90
N VAL A 341 -7.24 9.90 2.64
CA VAL A 341 -8.15 9.42 1.60
C VAL A 341 -8.10 7.91 1.56
N VAL A 342 -9.24 7.30 1.90
CA VAL A 342 -9.44 5.86 1.98
C VAL A 342 -10.53 5.47 1.01
N LYS A 343 -10.27 4.50 0.14
CA LYS A 343 -11.30 3.93 -0.72
C LYS A 343 -12.12 2.92 0.09
N ALA A 344 -13.42 2.80 -0.22
CA ALA A 344 -14.33 1.86 0.46
C ALA A 344 -13.96 0.37 0.28
N TYR A 345 -12.95 0.09 -0.52
CA TYR A 345 -12.32 -1.21 -0.71
C TYR A 345 -10.83 -0.95 -0.99
N THR A 346 -10.02 -1.98 -1.11
CA THR A 346 -8.59 -1.81 -1.40
C THR A 346 -8.30 -2.12 -2.87
N SER A 347 -7.33 -1.42 -3.43
CA SER A 347 -6.79 -1.73 -4.76
C SER A 347 -5.29 -1.55 -4.76
N ARG A 348 -4.58 -2.37 -5.52
CA ARG A 348 -3.13 -2.31 -5.68
C ARG A 348 -2.73 -2.36 -7.15
N VAL A 349 -1.78 -1.52 -7.52
CA VAL A 349 -1.10 -1.56 -8.83
C VAL A 349 0.25 -2.23 -8.63
N GLY A 350 0.57 -3.21 -9.47
CA GLY A 350 1.86 -3.92 -9.42
C GLY A 350 1.86 -5.14 -8.49
N ALA A 351 3.05 -5.72 -8.34
CA ALA A 351 3.28 -6.93 -7.56
C ALA A 351 3.32 -6.64 -6.05
N GLY A 352 3.52 -7.68 -5.24
CA GLY A 352 3.75 -7.65 -3.79
C GLY A 352 2.51 -7.92 -2.94
N PRO A 353 2.64 -8.11 -1.61
CA PRO A 353 1.59 -8.72 -0.81
C PRO A 353 0.33 -7.86 -0.63
N PHE A 354 -0.83 -8.48 -0.64
CA PHE A 354 -2.14 -7.86 -0.61
C PHE A 354 -3.13 -8.75 0.18
N PRO A 355 -3.07 -8.70 1.53
CA PRO A 355 -3.76 -9.68 2.38
C PRO A 355 -5.28 -9.80 2.16
N THR A 356 -5.93 -8.71 1.74
CA THR A 356 -7.38 -8.68 1.48
C THR A 356 -7.76 -8.86 0.01
N GLU A 357 -6.84 -9.32 -0.84
CA GLU A 357 -7.09 -9.51 -2.27
C GLU A 357 -8.22 -10.52 -2.52
N LEU A 358 -9.02 -10.22 -3.54
CA LEU A 358 -10.06 -11.09 -4.06
C LEU A 358 -9.68 -11.56 -5.47
N LEU A 359 -9.51 -12.87 -5.60
CA LEU A 359 -9.20 -13.55 -6.87
C LEU A 359 -10.43 -14.19 -7.51
N ASP A 360 -11.61 -13.97 -6.93
CA ASP A 360 -12.89 -14.51 -7.36
C ASP A 360 -13.74 -13.43 -8.08
N ASP A 361 -14.96 -13.81 -8.47
CA ASP A 361 -15.90 -12.94 -9.18
C ASP A 361 -16.22 -11.65 -8.40
N VAL A 362 -16.12 -11.68 -7.06
CA VAL A 362 -16.33 -10.50 -6.20
C VAL A 362 -15.25 -9.46 -6.47
N GLY A 363 -13.99 -9.88 -6.59
CA GLY A 363 -12.87 -9.02 -6.98
C GLY A 363 -13.06 -8.40 -8.37
N ASP A 364 -13.58 -9.18 -9.33
CA ASP A 364 -13.89 -8.69 -10.67
C ASP A 364 -15.06 -7.70 -10.71
N LEU A 365 -16.09 -7.92 -9.89
CA LEU A 365 -17.20 -6.98 -9.72
C LEU A 365 -16.70 -5.63 -9.17
N LEU A 366 -15.87 -5.64 -8.12
CA LEU A 366 -15.24 -4.42 -7.59
C LEU A 366 -14.42 -3.71 -8.66
N ARG A 367 -13.60 -4.47 -9.41
CA ARG A 367 -12.75 -3.91 -10.46
C ARG A 367 -13.57 -3.22 -11.55
N LYS A 368 -14.64 -3.87 -12.01
CA LYS A 368 -15.52 -3.36 -13.06
C LYS A 368 -16.30 -2.12 -12.60
N ALA A 369 -16.98 -2.20 -11.45
CA ALA A 369 -17.77 -1.10 -10.91
C ALA A 369 -16.90 0.10 -10.52
N GLY A 370 -15.70 -0.14 -9.99
CA GLY A 370 -14.75 0.90 -9.62
C GLY A 370 -13.92 1.48 -10.78
N HIS A 371 -14.06 0.95 -12.00
CA HIS A 371 -13.19 1.25 -13.14
C HIS A 371 -11.70 1.14 -12.78
N GLU A 372 -11.32 0.05 -12.11
CA GLU A 372 -9.98 -0.13 -11.56
C GLU A 372 -8.98 -0.61 -12.61
N PHE A 373 -8.68 0.29 -13.54
CA PHE A 373 -7.70 0.14 -14.60
C PHE A 373 -6.75 1.34 -14.59
N GLY A 374 -5.46 1.09 -14.83
CA GLY A 374 -4.46 2.16 -14.91
C GLY A 374 -4.81 3.15 -16.02
N THR A 375 -4.83 4.45 -15.71
CA THR A 375 -5.21 5.51 -16.68
C THR A 375 -4.25 5.61 -17.85
N THR A 376 -2.94 5.39 -17.61
CA THR A 376 -1.93 5.37 -18.68
C THR A 376 -1.78 3.99 -19.31
N THR A 377 -1.68 2.94 -18.49
CA THR A 377 -1.27 1.61 -18.95
C THR A 377 -2.42 0.70 -19.33
N GLY A 378 -3.66 1.03 -18.92
CA GLY A 378 -4.84 0.17 -19.08
C GLY A 378 -4.82 -1.12 -18.26
N ARG A 379 -3.77 -1.37 -17.45
CA ARG A 379 -3.62 -2.63 -16.71
C ARG A 379 -4.70 -2.76 -15.63
N PRO A 380 -5.33 -3.94 -15.47
CA PRO A 380 -6.28 -4.18 -14.38
C PRO A 380 -5.56 -4.07 -13.05
N ARG A 381 -6.19 -3.41 -12.07
CA ARG A 381 -5.70 -3.37 -10.70
C ARG A 381 -6.21 -4.58 -9.94
N ARG A 382 -5.37 -5.06 -9.02
CA ARG A 382 -5.76 -6.04 -8.01
C ARG A 382 -6.76 -5.37 -7.07
N CYS A 383 -7.82 -6.07 -6.69
CA CYS A 383 -8.92 -5.53 -5.88
C CYS A 383 -9.18 -6.42 -4.68
N GLY A 384 -9.57 -5.83 -3.57
CA GLY A 384 -9.77 -6.53 -2.31
C GLY A 384 -10.70 -5.79 -1.37
N TRP A 385 -11.10 -6.44 -0.28
CA TRP A 385 -11.92 -5.80 0.76
C TRP A 385 -11.15 -4.68 1.48
N LEU A 386 -11.87 -3.79 2.20
CA LEU A 386 -11.19 -2.76 2.98
C LEU A 386 -10.38 -3.39 4.12
N ASP A 387 -9.09 -3.10 4.12
CA ASP A 387 -8.12 -3.57 5.10
C ASP A 387 -7.99 -2.57 6.25
N ILE A 388 -8.55 -2.91 7.40
CA ILE A 388 -8.57 -2.06 8.60
C ILE A 388 -7.23 -2.11 9.32
N VAL A 389 -6.47 -3.21 9.23
CA VAL A 389 -5.15 -3.32 9.86
C VAL A 389 -4.17 -2.37 9.18
N ALA A 390 -4.10 -2.39 7.85
CA ALA A 390 -3.30 -1.46 7.06
C ALA A 390 -3.76 0.00 7.26
N LEU A 391 -5.08 0.24 7.30
CA LEU A 391 -5.61 1.58 7.53
C LEU A 391 -5.24 2.13 8.92
N LYS A 392 -5.35 1.33 9.98
CA LYS A 392 -4.92 1.73 11.34
C LYS A 392 -3.44 2.07 11.40
N TYR A 393 -2.60 1.24 10.79
CA TYR A 393 -1.16 1.48 10.69
C TYR A 393 -0.85 2.80 9.95
N CYS A 394 -1.51 3.04 8.82
CA CYS A 394 -1.39 4.29 8.07
C CYS A 394 -1.85 5.51 8.89
N CYS A 395 -2.94 5.37 9.64
CA CYS A 395 -3.44 6.41 10.54
C CYS A 395 -2.45 6.74 11.66
N LEU A 396 -1.80 5.71 12.23
CA LEU A 396 -0.75 5.88 13.24
C LEU A 396 0.44 6.69 12.70
N ILE A 397 0.90 6.40 11.48
CA ILE A 397 2.04 7.09 10.86
C ILE A 397 1.75 8.56 10.59
N ASN A 398 0.55 8.85 10.07
CA ASN A 398 0.24 10.18 9.55
C ASN A 398 -0.50 11.08 10.54
N GLY A 399 -1.13 10.53 11.58
CA GLY A 399 -1.90 11.31 12.54
C GLY A 399 -3.07 12.08 11.90
N PHE A 400 -3.89 11.39 11.10
CA PHE A 400 -5.00 12.03 10.40
C PHE A 400 -6.01 12.69 11.35
N SER A 401 -6.44 13.90 11.02
CA SER A 401 -7.51 14.60 11.75
C SER A 401 -8.90 14.14 11.30
N SER A 402 -9.01 13.68 10.06
CA SER A 402 -10.25 13.15 9.49
C SER A 402 -9.97 12.28 8.26
N LEU A 403 -10.96 11.52 7.83
CA LEU A 403 -10.91 10.69 6.64
C LEU A 403 -11.87 11.18 5.55
N ASN A 404 -11.51 10.86 4.31
CA ASN A 404 -12.36 10.92 3.13
C ASN A 404 -12.57 9.52 2.58
N LEU A 405 -13.77 8.97 2.77
CA LEU A 405 -14.15 7.64 2.28
C LEU A 405 -14.64 7.73 0.84
N THR A 406 -13.84 7.29 -0.12
CA THR A 406 -14.15 7.42 -1.55
C THR A 406 -14.72 6.14 -2.15
N LYS A 407 -15.39 6.29 -3.29
CA LYS A 407 -15.97 5.20 -4.06
C LYS A 407 -16.93 4.31 -3.26
N LEU A 408 -17.69 4.91 -2.34
CA LEU A 408 -18.69 4.16 -1.59
C LEU A 408 -19.76 3.60 -2.53
N ASP A 409 -20.06 4.30 -3.61
CA ASP A 409 -21.00 3.91 -4.67
C ASP A 409 -20.66 2.56 -5.31
N VAL A 410 -19.39 2.17 -5.36
CA VAL A 410 -18.93 0.89 -5.93
C VAL A 410 -19.47 -0.31 -5.15
N LEU A 411 -19.77 -0.14 -3.86
CA LEU A 411 -20.29 -1.22 -3.01
C LEU A 411 -21.81 -1.41 -3.11
N SER A 412 -22.49 -0.64 -3.97
CA SER A 412 -23.95 -0.60 -4.01
C SER A 412 -24.62 -1.92 -4.39
N ASP A 413 -23.97 -2.74 -5.21
CA ASP A 413 -24.54 -3.99 -5.71
C ASP A 413 -24.20 -5.21 -4.85
N PHE A 414 -23.57 -5.04 -3.69
CA PHE A 414 -23.18 -6.16 -2.82
C PHE A 414 -24.29 -6.52 -1.83
N HIS A 415 -24.47 -7.82 -1.57
CA HIS A 415 -25.36 -8.33 -0.51
C HIS A 415 -24.67 -8.27 0.85
N GLU A 416 -23.39 -8.61 0.86
CA GLU A 416 -22.52 -8.62 2.03
C GLU A 416 -21.21 -7.93 1.65
N ILE A 417 -20.68 -7.15 2.59
CA ILE A 417 -19.43 -6.41 2.46
C ILE A 417 -18.54 -6.85 3.62
N LYS A 418 -17.26 -7.14 3.35
CA LYS A 418 -16.32 -7.56 4.38
C LYS A 418 -15.30 -6.47 4.72
N LEU A 419 -14.87 -6.44 5.98
CA LEU A 419 -13.75 -5.63 6.48
C LEU A 419 -12.69 -6.56 7.05
N GLY A 420 -11.44 -6.47 6.59
CA GLY A 420 -10.32 -7.23 7.18
C GLY A 420 -9.88 -6.56 8.48
N ILE A 421 -10.31 -7.09 9.62
CA ILE A 421 -10.20 -6.43 10.94
C ILE A 421 -8.99 -6.87 11.77
N SER A 422 -8.45 -8.05 11.50
CA SER A 422 -7.34 -8.65 12.24
C SER A 422 -6.54 -9.58 11.34
N TYR A 423 -5.24 -9.71 11.62
CA TYR A 423 -4.37 -10.67 10.97
C TYR A 423 -3.94 -11.73 11.97
N LYS A 424 -3.83 -12.97 11.51
CA LYS A 424 -3.35 -14.11 12.27
C LYS A 424 -2.17 -14.75 11.56
N LYS A 425 -1.14 -15.10 12.32
CA LYS A 425 -0.08 -15.99 11.84
C LYS A 425 -0.64 -17.39 11.64
N ILE A 426 0.12 -18.22 10.91
CA ILE A 426 -0.18 -19.64 10.71
C ILE A 426 -0.33 -20.39 12.05
N ASP A 427 0.36 -19.96 13.11
CA ASP A 427 0.24 -20.54 14.45
C ASP A 427 -0.98 -20.02 15.26
N GLY A 428 -1.89 -19.29 14.61
CA GLY A 428 -3.10 -18.71 15.19
C GLY A 428 -2.88 -17.43 15.99
N LYS A 429 -1.63 -16.97 16.19
CA LYS A 429 -1.36 -15.75 16.96
C LYS A 429 -1.76 -14.51 16.18
N ILE A 430 -2.51 -13.63 16.85
CA ILE A 430 -2.88 -12.32 16.32
C ILE A 430 -1.63 -11.45 16.13
N ILE A 431 -1.55 -10.78 14.99
CA ILE A 431 -0.52 -9.79 14.69
C ILE A 431 -1.02 -8.41 15.16
N GLU A 432 -0.28 -7.77 16.06
CA GLU A 432 -0.70 -6.51 16.71
C GLU A 432 -0.70 -5.29 15.77
N SER A 433 0.18 -5.27 14.77
CA SER A 433 0.37 -4.16 13.83
C SER A 433 0.67 -4.69 12.43
N PHE A 434 0.52 -3.85 11.41
CA PHE A 434 0.91 -4.20 10.04
C PHE A 434 2.38 -4.66 10.01
N PRO A 435 2.67 -5.88 9.54
CA PRO A 435 4.00 -6.45 9.62
C PRO A 435 4.92 -5.86 8.54
N SER A 436 6.19 -5.65 8.89
CA SER A 436 7.24 -5.22 7.95
C SER A 436 7.84 -6.37 7.13
N ASP A 437 7.62 -7.62 7.57
CA ASP A 437 8.16 -8.82 6.92
C ASP A 437 7.21 -9.27 5.80
N LEU A 438 7.71 -9.27 4.57
CA LEU A 438 6.97 -9.71 3.39
C LEU A 438 6.53 -11.16 3.49
N THR A 439 7.38 -12.05 4.02
CA THR A 439 7.03 -13.47 4.14
C THR A 439 5.82 -13.64 5.05
N VAL A 440 5.69 -12.80 6.09
CA VAL A 440 4.48 -12.79 6.92
C VAL A 440 3.28 -12.29 6.12
N LEU A 441 3.42 -11.20 5.36
CA LEU A 441 2.32 -10.67 4.54
C LEU A 441 1.86 -11.64 3.43
N GLU A 442 2.78 -12.35 2.77
CA GLU A 442 2.48 -13.36 1.74
C GLU A 442 1.72 -14.55 2.34
N GLN A 443 2.08 -14.97 3.56
CA GLN A 443 1.33 -16.00 4.28
C GLN A 443 -0.12 -15.57 4.59
N LEU A 444 -0.38 -14.26 4.74
CA LEU A 444 -1.74 -13.76 4.95
C LEU A 444 -2.60 -13.84 3.67
N GLU A 445 -2.01 -13.76 2.47
CA GLU A 445 -2.72 -13.94 1.20
C GLU A 445 -3.14 -15.40 0.98
N ILE A 446 -2.30 -16.35 1.39
CA ILE A 446 -2.45 -17.80 1.13
C ILE A 446 -3.51 -18.46 2.05
N GLY A 447 -4.14 -17.69 2.94
CA GLY A 447 -5.10 -18.16 3.94
C GLY A 447 -6.35 -18.89 3.43
N SER A 448 -6.55 -19.07 2.12
CA SER A 448 -7.57 -19.96 1.59
C SER A 448 -6.95 -21.28 1.11
N LEU A 449 -7.52 -22.39 1.59
CA LEU A 449 -7.26 -23.79 1.18
C LEU A 449 -7.09 -24.00 -0.34
N SER A 450 -7.59 -23.08 -1.17
CA SER A 450 -7.44 -23.11 -2.63
C SER A 450 -6.01 -22.86 -3.14
N GLN A 451 -5.13 -22.25 -2.34
CA GLN A 451 -3.78 -21.82 -2.77
C GLN A 451 -2.62 -22.69 -2.25
N VAL A 452 -2.90 -23.69 -1.40
CA VAL A 452 -1.90 -24.56 -0.76
C VAL A 452 -1.10 -25.41 -1.77
N SER A 453 -1.54 -25.51 -3.04
CA SER A 453 -0.79 -26.23 -4.09
C SER A 453 0.58 -25.63 -4.38
N GLY A 454 0.74 -24.30 -4.24
CA GLY A 454 2.00 -23.61 -4.53
C GLY A 454 3.10 -23.87 -3.49
N VAL A 455 2.72 -23.97 -2.21
CA VAL A 455 3.66 -24.14 -1.08
C VAL A 455 4.20 -25.57 -0.98
N LEU A 456 3.46 -26.56 -1.48
CA LEU A 456 3.88 -27.97 -1.52
C LEU A 456 4.73 -28.32 -2.76
N GLY A 457 5.04 -27.35 -3.62
CA GLY A 457 5.85 -27.59 -4.84
C GLY A 457 5.15 -28.47 -5.88
N CYS A 458 3.82 -28.55 -5.85
CA CYS A 458 3.06 -29.35 -6.80
C CYS A 458 2.15 -28.46 -7.66
N GLN A 459 2.54 -28.24 -8.92
CA GLN A 459 1.66 -27.62 -9.91
C GLN A 459 0.54 -28.60 -10.29
N TRP A 460 -0.67 -28.38 -9.77
CA TRP A 460 -1.85 -29.10 -10.23
C TRP A 460 -2.71 -28.15 -11.08
N GLY A 461 -2.70 -28.33 -12.40
CA GLY A 461 -3.74 -27.76 -13.27
C GLY A 461 -5.10 -28.40 -13.01
N ASP A 462 -6.17 -27.93 -13.65
CA ASP A 462 -7.52 -28.51 -13.48
C ASP A 462 -7.59 -29.99 -13.92
N GLU A 463 -6.75 -30.41 -14.88
CA GLU A 463 -6.52 -31.84 -15.19
C GLU A 463 -5.87 -32.60 -14.02
N GLY A 464 -5.05 -31.94 -13.21
CA GLY A 464 -4.39 -32.50 -12.04
C GLY A 464 -5.36 -32.75 -10.88
N LYS A 465 -6.34 -31.84 -10.68
CA LYS A 465 -7.43 -32.03 -9.71
C LYS A 465 -8.35 -33.18 -10.11
N GLY A 466 -8.66 -33.31 -11.41
CA GLY A 466 -9.38 -34.45 -11.97
C GLY A 466 -8.61 -35.78 -11.78
N LYS A 467 -7.30 -35.79 -12.10
CA LYS A 467 -6.44 -36.95 -11.88
C LYS A 467 -6.29 -37.33 -10.41
N LEU A 468 -6.30 -36.39 -9.46
CA LEU A 468 -6.26 -36.74 -8.03
C LEU A 468 -7.56 -37.43 -7.59
N VAL A 469 -8.71 -36.94 -8.06
CA VAL A 469 -10.01 -37.57 -7.84
C VAL A 469 -10.09 -38.94 -8.53
N ASP A 470 -9.53 -39.09 -9.74
CA ASP A 470 -9.49 -40.35 -10.48
C ASP A 470 -8.45 -41.34 -9.93
N ILE A 471 -7.34 -40.87 -9.37
CA ILE A 471 -6.33 -41.69 -8.67
C ILE A 471 -6.91 -42.16 -7.34
N LEU A 472 -7.60 -41.30 -6.60
CA LEU A 472 -8.30 -41.68 -5.36
C LEU A 472 -9.46 -42.63 -5.69
N ALA A 473 -10.30 -42.33 -6.69
CA ALA A 473 -11.39 -43.20 -7.14
C ALA A 473 -10.88 -44.54 -7.70
N GLY A 474 -9.78 -44.53 -8.46
CA GLY A 474 -9.14 -45.73 -9.01
C GLY A 474 -8.47 -46.59 -7.92
N HIS A 475 -7.85 -45.98 -6.90
CA HIS A 475 -7.34 -46.73 -5.74
C HIS A 475 -8.49 -47.31 -4.89
N PHE A 476 -9.61 -46.59 -4.75
CA PHE A 476 -10.81 -47.11 -4.08
C PHE A 476 -11.53 -48.21 -4.88
N ASP A 477 -11.49 -48.18 -6.22
CA ASP A 477 -12.08 -49.19 -7.11
C ASP A 477 -11.20 -50.47 -7.21
N ILE A 478 -9.87 -50.33 -7.12
CA ILE A 478 -8.93 -51.46 -6.93
C ILE A 478 -9.17 -52.15 -5.58
N VAL A 479 -9.44 -51.38 -4.52
CA VAL A 479 -9.79 -51.89 -3.18
C VAL A 479 -11.17 -52.59 -3.18
N ALA A 480 -12.11 -52.16 -4.03
CA ALA A 480 -13.45 -52.75 -4.13
C ALA A 480 -13.51 -54.09 -4.90
N ARG A 481 -12.59 -54.35 -5.84
CA ARG A 481 -12.66 -55.50 -6.76
C ARG A 481 -11.84 -56.74 -6.34
N CYS A 482 -11.05 -56.69 -5.28
CA CYS A 482 -10.13 -57.78 -4.87
C CYS A 482 -10.67 -58.71 -3.75
N HIS A 483 -11.99 -58.84 -3.59
CA HIS A 483 -12.58 -59.77 -2.62
C HIS A 483 -12.59 -61.22 -3.15
N HIS A 484 -11.75 -62.12 -2.61
CA HIS A 484 -12.07 -63.53 -2.25
C HIS A 484 -10.83 -64.29 -1.61
N HIS A 485 -10.86 -64.54 -0.27
CA HIS A 485 -10.19 -65.60 0.60
C HIS A 485 -8.74 -65.51 1.16
N SER A 486 -8.33 -65.89 2.43
CA SER A 486 -8.74 -65.76 3.89
C SER A 486 -7.54 -65.80 4.94
N PHE A 487 -7.48 -65.04 6.12
CA PHE A 487 -6.60 -65.16 7.43
C PHE A 487 -5.58 -64.15 8.16
N ALA A 488 -5.91 -63.54 9.36
CA ALA A 488 -5.09 -63.33 10.64
C ALA A 488 -4.08 -62.15 11.07
N SER A 489 -4.51 -61.03 11.70
CA SER A 489 -3.94 -60.39 12.96
C SER A 489 -3.02 -59.17 13.02
N PHE A 490 -3.52 -57.96 13.40
CA PHE A 490 -2.74 -56.84 14.04
C PHE A 490 -3.54 -55.62 14.61
N LYS A 491 -3.92 -55.51 15.91
CA LYS A 491 -4.80 -54.41 16.46
C LYS A 491 -4.16 -52.98 16.49
N ILE A 492 -4.89 -51.93 16.05
CA ILE A 492 -4.55 -50.49 16.30
C ILE A 492 -5.80 -49.71 16.81
N PRO A 493 -5.87 -49.24 18.09
CA PRO A 493 -7.07 -48.61 18.66
C PRO A 493 -7.28 -47.09 18.45
N LYS A 494 -6.41 -46.37 17.71
CA LYS A 494 -6.40 -44.88 17.72
C LYS A 494 -7.26 -44.19 16.64
N ILE A 495 -7.66 -44.88 15.57
CA ILE A 495 -8.31 -44.27 14.40
C ILE A 495 -9.82 -44.00 14.63
N SER A 496 -10.51 -44.87 15.37
CA SER A 496 -11.95 -44.75 15.64
C SER A 496 -12.31 -43.48 16.45
N LYS A 497 -11.42 -43.02 17.34
CA LYS A 497 -11.66 -41.84 18.19
C LYS A 497 -11.54 -40.53 17.41
N LEU A 498 -10.66 -40.50 16.40
CA LEU A 498 -10.46 -39.37 15.49
C LEU A 498 -11.62 -39.19 14.50
N LEU A 499 -12.18 -40.30 14.00
CA LEU A 499 -13.34 -40.29 13.10
C LEU A 499 -14.64 -39.78 13.76
N ASN A 500 -14.83 -40.03 15.06
CA ASN A 500 -16.05 -39.62 15.77
C ASN A 500 -16.07 -38.15 16.22
N GLN A 501 -14.91 -37.49 16.32
CA GLN A 501 -14.84 -36.08 16.70
C GLN A 501 -14.95 -35.10 15.51
N SER A 502 -14.84 -35.59 14.27
CA SER A 502 -14.67 -34.78 13.05
C SER A 502 -15.94 -34.59 12.20
N LEU A 503 -17.11 -35.12 12.59
CA LEU A 503 -18.34 -35.04 11.79
C LEU A 503 -19.25 -33.83 12.08
N GLY A 504 -18.67 -32.75 12.62
CA GLY A 504 -19.37 -31.52 13.00
C GLY A 504 -19.63 -30.51 11.87
N ILE A 505 -19.45 -30.86 10.59
CA ILE A 505 -19.70 -29.96 9.45
C ILE A 505 -20.83 -30.54 8.59
N ARG A 506 -22.04 -30.00 8.77
CA ARG A 506 -23.18 -30.31 7.89
C ARG A 506 -23.04 -29.47 6.62
N ASN A 507 -22.82 -30.16 5.50
CA ASN A 507 -23.09 -29.74 4.11
C ASN A 507 -21.89 -29.54 3.16
N PHE A 508 -20.88 -30.43 3.16
CA PHE A 508 -19.99 -30.52 1.98
C PHE A 508 -19.57 -31.93 1.50
N PHE A 509 -19.99 -33.01 2.18
CA PHE A 509 -19.69 -34.39 1.72
C PHE A 509 -20.89 -35.33 1.88
N THR A 510 -21.92 -35.16 1.05
CA THR A 510 -23.08 -36.06 0.99
C THR A 510 -22.74 -37.49 0.47
N PRO A 511 -21.76 -37.70 -0.45
CA PRO A 511 -21.45 -39.05 -0.94
C PRO A 511 -20.72 -39.95 0.08
N ILE A 512 -19.84 -39.37 0.92
CA ILE A 512 -19.02 -40.13 1.89
C ILE A 512 -19.89 -40.65 3.05
N ARG A 513 -20.86 -39.85 3.51
CA ARG A 513 -21.78 -40.24 4.59
C ARG A 513 -22.66 -41.43 4.21
N CYS A 514 -23.13 -41.49 2.96
CA CYS A 514 -23.92 -42.60 2.44
C CYS A 514 -23.11 -43.90 2.30
N PHE A 515 -21.78 -43.81 2.21
CA PHE A 515 -20.86 -44.94 2.09
C PHE A 515 -20.45 -45.50 3.47
N CYS A 516 -20.22 -44.64 4.47
CA CYS A 516 -19.90 -45.05 5.84
C CYS A 516 -21.08 -45.72 6.56
N ASP A 517 -22.31 -45.24 6.35
CA ASP A 517 -23.52 -45.82 6.96
C ASP A 517 -23.82 -47.25 6.47
N LYS A 518 -23.32 -47.63 5.28
CA LYS A 518 -23.47 -49.00 4.73
C LYS A 518 -22.48 -50.01 5.32
N LEU A 519 -21.37 -49.56 5.91
CA LEU A 519 -20.27 -50.44 6.31
C LEU A 519 -20.28 -50.86 7.79
N LYS A 520 -21.22 -50.37 8.62
CA LYS A 520 -21.39 -50.74 10.06
C LYS A 520 -20.05 -50.91 10.79
N LEU A 521 -19.16 -49.91 10.65
CA LEU A 521 -17.77 -49.94 11.09
C LEU A 521 -17.60 -50.03 12.63
N ASP A 522 -18.68 -49.81 13.37
CA ASP A 522 -18.78 -49.84 14.83
C ASP A 522 -18.69 -51.26 15.43
N GLN A 523 -18.70 -52.32 14.61
CA GLN A 523 -18.75 -53.71 15.06
C GLN A 523 -17.43 -54.51 14.90
N ILE A 524 -16.32 -53.89 14.48
CA ILE A 524 -15.08 -54.62 14.16
C ILE A 524 -14.06 -54.51 15.30
N GLY A 525 -13.92 -55.58 16.09
CA GLY A 525 -13.18 -55.62 17.37
C GLY A 525 -11.70 -56.06 17.34
N SER A 526 -11.16 -56.57 16.22
CA SER A 526 -9.71 -56.81 16.07
C SER A 526 -9.26 -57.10 14.64
N LEU A 527 -8.03 -56.68 14.32
CA LEU A 527 -7.35 -56.97 13.05
C LEU A 527 -6.93 -58.45 12.87
N SER A 528 -7.21 -59.33 13.83
CA SER A 528 -7.11 -60.81 13.70
C SER A 528 -8.10 -61.43 12.73
N GLN A 529 -9.04 -60.63 12.25
CA GLN A 529 -10.03 -61.06 11.29
C GLN A 529 -9.62 -60.83 9.82
N VAL A 530 -8.43 -60.28 9.53
CA VAL A 530 -8.12 -59.69 8.20
C VAL A 530 -7.03 -60.39 7.36
N SER A 531 -5.92 -60.87 7.92
CA SER A 531 -4.62 -61.01 7.18
C SER A 531 -4.52 -61.99 6.00
N GLY A 532 -5.47 -62.85 5.71
CA GLY A 532 -5.14 -63.95 4.80
C GLY A 532 -6.05 -63.93 3.60
N VAL A 533 -6.95 -62.94 3.56
CA VAL A 533 -7.96 -62.73 2.53
C VAL A 533 -7.36 -62.50 1.13
N LEU A 534 -6.03 -62.52 0.93
CA LEU A 534 -5.42 -61.78 -0.16
C LEU A 534 -4.27 -62.41 -0.98
N GLY A 535 -3.78 -63.63 -0.72
CA GLY A 535 -2.94 -64.37 -1.71
C GLY A 535 -1.74 -63.66 -2.38
N CYS A 536 -1.30 -62.49 -1.94
CA CYS A 536 -0.16 -61.73 -2.47
C CYS A 536 0.81 -61.43 -1.34
N GLN A 537 2.04 -61.93 -1.46
CA GLN A 537 3.14 -61.58 -0.56
C GLN A 537 3.69 -60.20 -0.91
N TRP A 538 3.04 -59.14 -0.42
CA TRP A 538 3.76 -57.89 -0.19
C TRP A 538 4.59 -58.10 1.08
N GLY A 539 5.91 -58.17 0.94
CA GLY A 539 6.83 -58.16 2.08
C GLY A 539 6.59 -56.93 2.95
N ASP A 540 7.00 -56.99 4.21
CA ASP A 540 6.70 -55.96 5.22
C ASP A 540 7.10 -54.53 4.79
N GLU A 541 8.10 -54.39 3.90
CA GLU A 541 8.48 -53.13 3.26
C GLU A 541 7.37 -52.47 2.42
N GLY A 542 6.59 -53.26 1.67
CA GLY A 542 5.53 -52.74 0.80
C GLY A 542 4.31 -52.23 1.59
N LYS A 543 4.02 -52.88 2.72
CA LYS A 543 2.97 -52.46 3.66
C LYS A 543 3.37 -51.21 4.42
N GLY A 544 4.65 -51.10 4.84
CA GLY A 544 5.21 -49.89 5.45
C GLY A 544 5.10 -48.69 4.51
N LYS A 545 5.53 -48.84 3.25
CA LYS A 545 5.46 -47.77 2.24
C LYS A 545 4.04 -47.29 1.97
N LEU A 546 3.04 -48.18 1.92
CA LEU A 546 1.65 -47.78 1.70
C LEU A 546 1.09 -47.02 2.93
N VAL A 547 1.44 -47.44 4.14
CA VAL A 547 1.08 -46.75 5.38
C VAL A 547 1.77 -45.38 5.47
N ASP A 548 3.04 -45.27 5.09
CA ASP A 548 3.79 -44.01 5.07
C ASP A 548 3.24 -43.04 4.01
N ILE A 549 2.87 -43.55 2.82
CA ILE A 549 2.21 -42.76 1.78
C ILE A 549 0.85 -42.27 2.29
N LEU A 550 0.01 -43.16 2.82
CA LEU A 550 -1.31 -42.76 3.34
C LEU A 550 -1.18 -41.82 4.54
N ALA A 551 -0.24 -42.04 5.45
CA ALA A 551 0.04 -41.17 6.58
C ALA A 551 0.53 -39.79 6.12
N GLY A 552 1.42 -39.73 5.12
CA GLY A 552 1.86 -38.47 4.51
C GLY A 552 0.72 -37.71 3.83
N HIS A 553 -0.20 -38.41 3.16
CA HIS A 553 -1.36 -37.79 2.53
C HIS A 553 -2.41 -37.36 3.57
N PHE A 554 -2.62 -38.13 4.65
CA PHE A 554 -3.49 -37.73 5.76
C PHE A 554 -2.90 -36.57 6.56
N ASP A 555 -1.58 -36.49 6.73
CA ASP A 555 -0.92 -35.36 7.39
C ASP A 555 -1.02 -34.09 6.53
N ILE A 556 -0.91 -34.21 5.20
CA ILE A 556 -1.18 -33.11 4.26
C ILE A 556 -2.64 -32.67 4.34
N VAL A 557 -3.60 -33.60 4.31
CA VAL A 557 -5.03 -33.29 4.41
C VAL A 557 -5.41 -32.71 5.78
N ALA A 558 -4.82 -33.20 6.86
CA ALA A 558 -5.01 -32.67 8.22
C ALA A 558 -4.43 -31.26 8.37
N ARG A 559 -3.23 -31.01 7.82
CA ARG A 559 -2.63 -29.66 7.77
C ARG A 559 -3.43 -28.71 6.90
N CYS A 560 -4.03 -29.19 5.81
CA CYS A 560 -4.96 -28.42 5.00
C CYS A 560 -6.25 -28.08 5.77
N GLN A 561 -6.73 -28.95 6.67
CA GLN A 561 -7.94 -28.72 7.47
C GLN A 561 -7.76 -27.69 8.60
N GLU A 562 -6.52 -27.43 9.04
CA GLU A 562 -6.23 -26.53 10.17
C GLU A 562 -5.81 -25.10 9.78
N VAL A 563 -5.82 -24.74 8.48
CA VAL A 563 -5.53 -23.37 8.07
C VAL A 563 -6.77 -22.51 8.35
N GLU A 564 -6.85 -21.92 9.54
CA GLU A 564 -7.75 -20.81 9.81
C GLU A 564 -7.45 -19.66 8.83
N ASP A 565 -8.49 -18.92 8.42
CA ASP A 565 -8.33 -17.73 7.58
C ASP A 565 -7.30 -16.78 8.23
N ALA A 566 -6.21 -16.51 7.52
CA ALA A 566 -5.12 -15.67 8.01
C ALA A 566 -5.56 -14.20 8.19
N VAL A 567 -6.63 -13.78 7.51
CA VAL A 567 -7.30 -12.50 7.72
C VAL A 567 -8.68 -12.76 8.31
N GLU A 568 -8.94 -12.18 9.49
CA GLU A 568 -10.26 -12.20 10.10
C GLU A 568 -11.13 -11.10 9.49
N TYR A 569 -12.29 -11.50 8.98
CA TYR A 569 -13.24 -10.60 8.35
C TYR A 569 -14.47 -10.35 9.22
N GLU A 570 -14.85 -9.08 9.34
CA GLU A 570 -16.18 -8.70 9.80
C GLU A 570 -17.12 -8.55 8.60
N VAL A 571 -18.27 -9.21 8.64
CA VAL A 571 -19.27 -9.16 7.56
C VAL A 571 -20.37 -8.16 7.92
N LEU A 572 -20.61 -7.21 7.03
CA LEU A 572 -21.63 -6.17 7.13
C LEU A 572 -22.68 -6.34 6.03
N PRO A 573 -23.95 -5.99 6.28
CA PRO A 573 -24.98 -6.03 5.24
C PRO A 573 -24.69 -4.95 4.17
N GLY A 574 -24.82 -5.32 2.91
CA GLY A 574 -24.86 -4.36 1.79
C GLY A 574 -26.23 -3.70 1.63
N TRP A 575 -26.38 -2.78 0.67
CA TRP A 575 -27.60 -1.96 0.53
C TRP A 575 -28.36 -2.07 -0.79
N LYS A 576 -27.80 -2.69 -1.85
CA LYS A 576 -28.51 -2.99 -3.12
C LYS A 576 -29.28 -1.81 -3.73
N THR A 577 -28.71 -0.61 -3.59
CA THR A 577 -29.37 0.65 -4.02
C THR A 577 -28.30 1.61 -4.50
N ASP A 578 -28.53 2.27 -5.65
CA ASP A 578 -27.63 3.32 -6.13
C ASP A 578 -27.64 4.54 -5.19
N ILE A 579 -26.44 4.99 -4.80
CA ILE A 579 -26.22 6.15 -3.93
C ILE A 579 -25.57 7.33 -4.66
N SER A 580 -25.35 7.23 -5.97
CA SER A 580 -24.54 8.18 -6.74
C SER A 580 -25.07 9.62 -6.77
N SER A 581 -26.39 9.77 -6.60
CA SER A 581 -27.10 11.05 -6.56
C SER A 581 -27.22 11.65 -5.15
N ILE A 582 -26.85 10.91 -4.10
CA ILE A 582 -27.04 11.35 -2.71
C ILE A 582 -26.07 12.47 -2.34
N ARG A 583 -26.56 13.49 -1.63
CA ARG A 583 -25.77 14.67 -1.22
C ARG A 583 -25.80 14.97 0.28
N LYS A 584 -26.64 14.28 1.06
CA LYS A 584 -26.70 14.41 2.52
C LYS A 584 -26.43 13.06 3.16
N TYR A 585 -25.74 13.06 4.30
CA TYR A 585 -25.42 11.84 5.03
C TYR A 585 -26.68 11.08 5.49
N ALA A 586 -27.68 11.81 5.98
CA ALA A 586 -28.95 11.23 6.46
C ALA A 586 -29.75 10.50 5.36
N ASP A 587 -29.51 10.83 4.09
CA ASP A 587 -30.20 10.23 2.95
C ASP A 587 -29.55 8.90 2.51
N LEU A 588 -28.35 8.57 3.02
CA LEU A 588 -27.70 7.28 2.72
C LEU A 588 -28.53 6.11 3.28
N PRO A 589 -28.57 4.95 2.60
CA PRO A 589 -29.15 3.74 3.17
C PRO A 589 -28.53 3.42 4.54
N GLN A 590 -29.34 2.92 5.49
CA GLN A 590 -28.87 2.66 6.86
C GLN A 590 -27.66 1.69 6.90
N ALA A 591 -27.59 0.72 5.99
CA ALA A 591 -26.44 -0.17 5.86
C ALA A 591 -25.17 0.56 5.40
N ALA A 592 -25.28 1.53 4.49
CA ALA A 592 -24.16 2.38 4.08
C ALA A 592 -23.71 3.32 5.22
N GLN A 593 -24.65 3.89 5.98
CA GLN A 593 -24.32 4.67 7.18
C GLN A 593 -23.56 3.83 8.22
N ARG A 594 -24.05 2.61 8.51
CA ARG A 594 -23.37 1.66 9.40
C ARG A 594 -21.97 1.29 8.92
N TYR A 595 -21.78 1.13 7.61
CA TYR A 595 -20.46 0.86 7.03
C TYR A 595 -19.46 2.00 7.32
N VAL A 596 -19.89 3.26 7.09
CA VAL A 596 -19.10 4.46 7.41
C VAL A 596 -18.77 4.52 8.91
N GLU A 597 -19.78 4.40 9.77
CA GLU A 597 -19.62 4.46 11.22
C GLU A 597 -18.75 3.33 11.75
N ARG A 598 -18.83 2.14 11.16
CA ARG A 598 -18.00 1.00 11.58
C ARG A 598 -16.53 1.24 11.29
N ILE A 599 -16.20 1.85 10.15
CA ILE A 599 -14.81 2.25 9.85
C ILE A 599 -14.32 3.27 10.88
N GLU A 600 -15.11 4.30 11.21
CA GLU A 600 -14.74 5.29 12.22
C GLU A 600 -14.51 4.65 13.59
N GLN A 601 -15.39 3.74 14.02
CA GLN A 601 -15.26 3.02 15.28
C GLN A 601 -14.00 2.16 15.34
N LEU A 602 -13.70 1.46 14.24
CA LEU A 602 -12.55 0.58 14.17
C LEU A 602 -11.24 1.38 14.15
N VAL A 603 -11.17 2.46 13.39
CA VAL A 603 -9.94 3.24 13.17
C VAL A 603 -9.74 4.32 14.24
N GLY A 604 -10.81 4.82 14.85
CA GLY A 604 -10.78 5.91 15.84
C GLY A 604 -10.66 7.31 15.23
N ILE A 605 -10.88 7.46 13.92
CA ILE A 605 -10.77 8.74 13.20
C ILE A 605 -12.08 9.02 12.47
N PRO A 606 -12.65 10.24 12.59
CA PRO A 606 -13.93 10.59 11.96
C PRO A 606 -13.82 10.69 10.43
N ILE A 607 -14.86 10.27 9.72
CA ILE A 607 -15.02 10.46 8.28
C ILE A 607 -15.81 11.76 8.08
N HIS A 608 -15.19 12.79 7.50
CA HIS A 608 -15.88 14.06 7.20
C HIS A 608 -16.35 14.15 5.76
N TYR A 609 -15.79 13.33 4.87
CA TYR A 609 -16.05 13.38 3.43
C TYR A 609 -16.36 11.98 2.92
N ILE A 610 -17.41 11.84 2.10
CA ILE A 610 -17.82 10.56 1.52
C ILE A 610 -18.04 10.75 0.03
N GLY A 611 -17.21 10.10 -0.79
CA GLY A 611 -17.35 10.09 -2.25
C GLY A 611 -18.34 9.03 -2.71
N VAL A 612 -19.37 9.46 -3.42
CA VAL A 612 -20.42 8.61 -4.02
C VAL A 612 -20.39 8.68 -5.56
N GLY A 613 -19.22 8.92 -6.14
CA GLY A 613 -19.07 8.94 -7.59
C GLY A 613 -17.86 9.77 -8.05
N PRO A 614 -17.57 9.79 -9.36
CA PRO A 614 -16.39 10.44 -9.91
C PRO A 614 -16.54 11.97 -10.08
N GLY A 615 -17.77 12.47 -10.24
CA GLY A 615 -18.02 13.90 -10.51
C GLY A 615 -17.66 14.80 -9.31
N ARG A 616 -17.33 16.07 -9.59
CA ARG A 616 -16.93 17.08 -8.58
C ARG A 616 -17.95 17.21 -7.45
N ASP A 617 -19.23 17.26 -7.79
CA ASP A 617 -20.32 17.43 -6.81
C ASP A 617 -20.75 16.14 -6.09
N ALA A 618 -20.21 14.98 -6.47
CA ALA A 618 -20.56 13.68 -5.87
C ALA A 618 -19.80 13.44 -4.55
N LEU A 619 -19.88 14.39 -3.62
CA LEU A 619 -19.23 14.34 -2.31
C LEU A 619 -20.22 14.76 -1.22
N ILE A 620 -20.38 13.90 -0.21
CA ILE A 620 -21.19 14.17 0.99
C ILE A 620 -20.27 14.67 2.10
N PHE A 621 -20.70 15.71 2.80
CA PHE A 621 -20.06 16.23 4.01
C PHE A 621 -20.80 15.67 5.23
N LYS A 622 -20.06 15.11 6.20
CA LYS A 622 -20.60 14.54 7.46
C LYS A 622 -20.14 15.38 8.65
#